data_AF-A0A3A8YZ74-F1
#
_entry.id   AF-A0A3A8YZ74-F1
#
_cell.length_a   1.000
_cell.length_b   1.000
_cell.length_c   1.000
_cell.angle_alpha   90.00
_cell.angle_beta   90.00
_cell.angle_gamma   90.00
#
_symmetry.space_group_name_H-M   'P 1'
#
loop_
_entity.id
_entity.type
_entity.pdbx_description
1 polymer ?
#
loop_
_entity_poly.entity_id
_entity_poly.type
_entity_poly.pdbx_seq_one_letter_code
_entity_poly.pdbx_strand_id
1 'polypeptide(L)'
;MDQICIKRLEVFARHGVLPEENALGQKFLISAVMYCDTRKAGVSDSLSDSVNYAEVSELIKKSTEGHVFKLLERLAWHLAKKILLSYPQLDGVELEIEKPWAPILLPLEAVSVKITRKWNRAYLSIGSNMGDRRENLLHAVRLLDEDEETRVVRQSAFLETKPVGYTEQDDFLNGALELRTLRSPEGLLDLIGEIEQKLKRERVVHWGPRTIDLDIILYNDEVIQTERLTVPHVEMAGRMFVLAPLCEIAPYAVHPLNGKTVIEMKKELEMGH
;
A
#
# COMPACT_ATOMS: atom_id res chain seq x y z
N MET A 1 17.97 -7.03 -6.26
CA MET A 1 16.86 -6.48 -7.04
C MET A 1 17.47 -5.60 -8.10
N ASP A 2 17.11 -5.77 -9.36
CA ASP A 2 17.68 -4.98 -10.44
C ASP A 2 17.10 -3.57 -10.43
N GLN A 3 17.77 -2.65 -11.13
CA GLN A 3 17.38 -1.24 -11.12
C GLN A 3 17.61 -0.56 -12.47
N ILE A 4 16.74 0.39 -12.78
CA ILE A 4 16.88 1.33 -13.89
C ILE A 4 17.03 2.73 -13.29
N CYS A 5 18.07 3.46 -13.69
CA CYS A 5 18.41 4.75 -13.10
C CYS A 5 18.32 5.89 -14.11
N ILE A 6 17.58 6.94 -13.76
CA ILE A 6 17.62 8.26 -14.40
C ILE A 6 18.41 9.16 -13.47
N LYS A 7 19.47 9.81 -13.97
CA LYS A 7 20.35 10.67 -13.16
C LYS A 7 20.22 12.11 -13.60
N ARG A 8 19.91 12.99 -12.64
CA ARG A 8 19.91 14.46 -12.79
C ARG A 8 19.18 14.94 -14.05
N LEU A 9 17.98 14.41 -14.28
CA LEU A 9 17.09 14.91 -15.33
C LEU A 9 16.79 16.38 -15.05
N GLU A 10 17.18 17.24 -15.98
CA GLU A 10 17.00 18.68 -15.85
C GLU A 10 15.60 19.09 -16.29
N VAL A 11 14.86 19.75 -15.39
CA VAL A 11 13.52 20.26 -15.67
C VAL A 11 13.41 21.69 -15.14
N PHE A 12 12.85 22.58 -15.95
CA PHE A 12 12.56 23.95 -15.54
C PHE A 12 11.10 24.05 -15.11
N ALA A 13 10.85 24.46 -13.88
CA ALA A 13 9.49 24.52 -13.33
C ALA A 13 9.36 25.65 -12.30
N ARG A 14 8.14 25.84 -11.79
CA ARG A 14 7.76 26.98 -10.94
C ARG A 14 7.41 26.57 -9.52
N HIS A 15 8.08 25.56 -8.96
CA HIS A 15 7.82 25.14 -7.58
C HIS A 15 8.52 26.05 -6.58
N GLY A 16 7.84 26.37 -5.48
CA GLY A 16 8.37 27.23 -4.43
C GLY A 16 7.29 27.84 -3.55
N VAL A 17 7.71 28.33 -2.39
CA VAL A 17 6.82 29.06 -1.48
C VAL A 17 6.77 30.53 -1.86
N LEU A 18 7.89 31.09 -2.36
CA LEU A 18 8.00 32.51 -2.65
C LEU A 18 7.31 32.87 -3.97
N PRO A 19 6.57 33.99 -4.05
CA PRO A 19 5.92 34.45 -5.27
C PRO A 19 6.87 34.59 -6.46
N GLU A 20 8.12 35.01 -6.22
CA GLU A 20 9.14 35.22 -7.24
C GLU A 20 9.56 33.90 -7.89
N GLU A 21 9.63 32.81 -7.11
CA GLU A 21 9.93 31.47 -7.62
C GLU A 21 8.84 30.97 -8.57
N ASN A 22 7.58 31.29 -8.24
CA ASN A 22 6.43 30.91 -9.05
C ASN A 22 6.32 31.74 -10.34
N ALA A 23 6.86 32.95 -10.36
CA ALA A 23 6.85 33.84 -11.52
C ALA A 23 8.01 33.55 -12.48
N LEU A 24 9.24 33.48 -11.96
CA LEU A 24 10.46 33.31 -12.75
C LEU A 24 10.69 31.85 -13.15
N GLY A 25 10.33 30.91 -12.28
CA GLY A 25 10.71 29.52 -12.40
C GLY A 25 12.19 29.31 -12.10
N GLN A 26 12.57 28.05 -11.92
CA GLN A 26 13.94 27.64 -11.64
C GLN A 26 14.19 26.22 -12.12
N LYS A 27 15.47 25.85 -12.14
CA LYS A 27 15.94 24.53 -12.50
C LYS A 27 15.79 23.55 -11.33
N PHE A 28 15.26 22.37 -11.63
CA PHE A 28 15.23 21.20 -10.76
C PHE A 28 16.03 20.09 -11.41
N LEU A 29 16.72 19.30 -10.60
CA LEU A 29 17.40 18.09 -11.05
C LEU A 29 16.72 16.90 -10.39
N ILE A 30 16.13 16.03 -11.21
CA ILE A 30 15.36 14.89 -10.73
C ILE A 30 16.12 13.62 -11.05
N SER A 31 16.47 12.86 -10.02
CA SER A 31 17.05 11.53 -10.14
C SER A 31 16.02 10.50 -9.71
N ALA A 32 15.94 9.38 -10.43
CA ALA A 32 15.03 8.29 -10.14
C ALA A 32 15.78 6.95 -10.20
N VAL A 33 15.63 6.14 -9.16
CA VAL A 33 16.03 4.73 -9.14
C VAL A 33 14.76 3.91 -9.10
N MET A 34 14.48 3.19 -10.18
CA MET A 34 13.30 2.34 -10.33
C MET A 34 13.70 0.89 -10.10
N TYR A 35 13.05 0.25 -9.12
CA TYR A 35 13.29 -1.14 -8.76
C TYR A 35 12.32 -2.06 -9.50
N CYS A 36 12.86 -2.99 -10.30
CA CYS A 36 12.10 -3.96 -11.07
C CYS A 36 12.97 -5.17 -11.44
N ASP A 37 12.36 -6.28 -11.83
CA ASP A 37 13.07 -7.42 -12.40
C ASP A 37 13.41 -7.16 -13.87
N THR A 38 14.69 -7.08 -14.22
CA THR A 38 15.12 -6.83 -15.62
C THR A 38 15.45 -8.11 -16.38
N ARG A 39 15.38 -9.28 -15.73
CA ARG A 39 15.81 -10.55 -16.33
C ARG A 39 15.01 -10.91 -17.58
N LYS A 40 13.69 -10.67 -17.55
CA LYS A 40 12.83 -10.96 -18.71
C LYS A 40 13.28 -10.18 -19.94
N ALA A 41 13.41 -8.86 -19.82
CA ALA A 41 13.91 -7.99 -20.87
C ALA A 41 15.34 -8.34 -21.29
N GLY A 42 16.22 -8.69 -20.33
CA GLY A 42 17.60 -9.06 -20.62
C GLY A 42 17.73 -10.34 -21.44
N VAL A 43 16.77 -11.28 -21.34
CA VAL A 43 16.72 -12.50 -22.15
C VAL A 43 15.99 -12.26 -23.48
N SER A 44 14.90 -11.50 -23.46
CA SER A 44 14.06 -11.31 -24.66
C SER A 44 14.57 -10.23 -25.61
N ASP A 45 15.42 -9.32 -25.13
CA ASP A 45 15.86 -8.10 -25.84
C ASP A 45 14.67 -7.27 -26.36
N SER A 46 13.53 -7.31 -25.66
CA SER A 46 12.31 -6.58 -26.02
C SER A 46 12.05 -5.41 -25.09
N LEU A 47 11.84 -4.22 -25.66
CA LEU A 47 11.46 -3.02 -24.92
C LEU A 47 10.12 -3.18 -24.18
N SER A 48 9.20 -4.00 -24.71
CA SER A 48 7.89 -4.24 -24.07
C SER A 48 7.99 -4.99 -22.74
N ASP A 49 9.10 -5.69 -22.52
CA ASP A 49 9.37 -6.43 -21.29
C ASP A 49 10.18 -5.60 -20.27
N SER A 50 10.48 -4.34 -20.59
CA SER A 50 11.24 -3.42 -19.77
C SER A 50 10.43 -2.16 -19.45
N VAL A 51 10.89 -1.41 -18.44
CA VAL A 51 10.37 -0.07 -18.17
C VAL A 51 11.09 0.93 -19.08
N ASN A 52 10.35 1.56 -19.98
CA ASN A 52 10.89 2.53 -20.91
C ASN A 52 11.31 3.83 -20.18
N TYR A 53 12.61 3.97 -19.90
CA TYR A 53 13.16 5.14 -19.22
C TYR A 53 12.93 6.47 -19.97
N ALA A 54 12.73 6.43 -21.29
CA ALA A 54 12.41 7.63 -22.06
C ALA A 54 10.97 8.12 -21.76
N GLU A 55 10.01 7.19 -21.71
CA GLU A 55 8.62 7.50 -21.32
C GLU A 55 8.52 7.94 -19.86
N VAL A 56 9.29 7.33 -18.96
CA VAL A 56 9.37 7.77 -17.56
C VAL A 56 9.96 9.18 -17.46
N SER A 57 11.03 9.47 -18.20
CA SER A 57 11.64 10.81 -18.21
C SER A 57 10.66 11.87 -18.71
N GLU A 58 9.91 11.57 -19.78
CA GLU A 58 8.87 12.46 -20.30
C GLU A 58 7.72 12.64 -19.30
N LEU A 59 7.30 11.57 -18.61
CA LEU A 59 6.29 11.62 -17.56
C LEU A 59 6.74 12.54 -16.41
N ILE A 60 7.98 12.40 -15.97
CA ILE A 60 8.56 13.24 -14.92
C ILE A 60 8.55 14.71 -15.36
N LYS A 61 9.07 15.00 -16.56
CA LYS A 61 9.11 16.34 -17.11
C LYS A 61 7.72 16.97 -17.19
N LYS A 62 6.77 16.32 -17.86
CA LYS A 62 5.39 16.82 -18.02
C LYS A 62 4.69 17.04 -16.69
N SER A 63 4.89 16.16 -15.72
CA SER A 63 4.21 16.25 -14.41
C SER A 63 4.80 17.35 -13.54
N THR A 64 6.11 17.60 -13.66
CA THR A 64 6.81 18.69 -12.98
C THR A 64 6.43 20.04 -13.59
N GLU A 65 6.32 20.14 -14.92
CA GLU A 65 5.93 21.38 -15.61
C GLU A 65 4.44 21.71 -15.48
N GLY A 66 3.58 20.67 -15.46
CA GLY A 66 2.11 20.81 -15.49
C GLY A 66 1.45 21.17 -14.16
N HIS A 67 2.16 21.06 -13.04
CA HIS A 67 1.64 21.35 -11.71
C HIS A 67 2.61 22.24 -10.94
N VAL A 68 2.08 23.21 -10.19
CA VAL A 68 2.88 24.02 -9.27
C VAL A 68 2.62 23.56 -7.85
N PHE A 69 3.71 23.27 -7.13
CA PHE A 69 3.67 22.85 -5.73
C PHE A 69 4.54 23.80 -4.91
N LYS A 70 4.13 24.00 -3.66
CA LYS A 70 4.90 24.83 -2.72
C LYS A 70 6.15 24.12 -2.19
N LEU A 71 6.09 22.80 -2.09
CA LEU A 71 7.05 21.95 -1.40
C LEU A 71 7.65 20.90 -2.34
N LEU A 72 8.94 20.60 -2.17
CA LEU A 72 9.63 19.55 -2.92
C LEU A 72 9.10 18.17 -2.54
N GLU A 73 8.72 17.98 -1.28
CA GLU A 73 8.13 16.78 -0.71
C GLU A 73 6.84 16.41 -1.44
N ARG A 74 5.99 17.41 -1.73
CA ARG A 74 4.74 17.19 -2.46
C ARG A 74 4.99 16.82 -3.91
N LEU A 75 5.96 17.47 -4.56
CA LEU A 75 6.37 17.13 -5.93
C LEU A 75 6.92 15.70 -5.98
N ALA A 76 7.86 15.36 -5.10
CA ALA A 76 8.46 14.04 -5.01
C ALA A 76 7.39 12.97 -4.77
N TRP A 77 6.47 13.20 -3.82
CA TRP A 77 5.35 12.28 -3.56
C TRP A 77 4.46 12.10 -4.79
N HIS A 78 4.10 13.20 -5.46
CA HIS A 78 3.26 13.16 -6.66
C HIS A 78 3.91 12.36 -7.79
N LEU A 79 5.20 12.60 -8.05
CA LEU A 79 5.95 11.89 -9.07
C LEU A 79 6.08 10.39 -8.74
N ALA A 80 6.45 10.05 -7.49
CA ALA A 80 6.59 8.66 -7.06
C ALA A 80 5.28 7.88 -7.25
N LYS A 81 4.17 8.45 -6.80
CA LYS A 81 2.83 7.86 -6.98
C LYS A 81 2.52 7.68 -8.47
N LYS A 82 2.67 8.72 -9.28
CA LYS A 82 2.33 8.68 -10.70
C LYS A 82 3.17 7.66 -11.48
N ILE A 83 4.47 7.55 -11.17
CA ILE A 83 5.36 6.56 -11.75
C ILE A 83 4.89 5.14 -11.37
N LEU A 84 4.70 4.85 -10.09
CA LEU A 84 4.31 3.50 -9.64
C LEU A 84 2.94 3.05 -10.16
N LEU A 85 2.00 3.99 -10.32
CA LEU A 85 0.68 3.70 -10.89
C LEU A 85 0.72 3.49 -12.40
N SER A 86 1.56 4.26 -13.12
CA SER A 86 1.69 4.15 -14.59
C SER A 86 2.48 2.91 -15.02
N TYR A 87 3.38 2.41 -14.16
CA TYR A 87 4.25 1.27 -14.45
C TYR A 87 4.10 0.17 -13.38
N PRO A 88 3.07 -0.69 -13.47
CA PRO A 88 2.80 -1.74 -12.48
C PRO A 88 3.91 -2.80 -12.31
N GLN A 89 4.84 -2.86 -13.28
CA GLN A 89 6.03 -3.72 -13.25
C GLN A 89 7.08 -3.24 -12.23
N LEU A 90 7.00 -1.98 -11.81
CA LEU A 90 7.84 -1.45 -10.75
C LEU A 90 7.40 -1.99 -9.40
N ASP A 91 8.37 -2.41 -8.61
CA ASP A 91 8.16 -2.77 -7.21
C ASP A 91 8.37 -1.56 -6.29
N GLY A 92 9.20 -0.61 -6.73
CA GLY A 92 9.40 0.64 -6.01
C GLY A 92 10.17 1.67 -6.83
N VAL A 93 10.18 2.89 -6.32
CA VAL A 93 10.95 4.00 -6.85
C VAL A 93 11.56 4.79 -5.69
N GLU A 94 12.83 5.14 -5.84
CA GLU A 94 13.50 6.16 -5.06
C GLU A 94 13.65 7.40 -5.94
N LEU A 95 13.18 8.54 -5.44
CA LEU A 95 13.26 9.82 -6.12
C LEU A 95 14.07 10.80 -5.28
N GLU A 96 14.98 11.50 -5.93
CA GLU A 96 15.68 12.65 -5.36
C GLU A 96 15.45 13.87 -6.25
N ILE A 97 14.98 14.95 -5.64
CA ILE A 97 14.74 16.22 -6.31
C ILE A 97 15.67 17.25 -5.71
N GLU A 98 16.64 17.69 -6.50
CA GLU A 98 17.57 18.75 -6.12
C GLU A 98 17.08 20.10 -6.65
N LYS A 99 17.29 21.13 -5.85
CA LYS A 99 17.00 22.53 -6.15
C LYS A 99 18.28 23.35 -6.01
N PRO A 100 19.10 23.44 -7.09
CA PRO A 100 20.39 24.13 -7.05
C PRO A 100 20.26 25.64 -6.80
N TRP A 101 19.15 26.24 -7.21
CA TRP A 101 18.91 27.69 -7.10
C TRP A 101 17.94 28.05 -5.97
N ALA A 102 17.92 27.23 -4.91
CA ALA A 102 17.13 27.56 -3.73
C ALA A 102 17.54 28.93 -3.18
N PRO A 103 16.57 29.79 -2.80
CA PRO A 103 16.82 31.17 -2.34
C PRO A 103 17.39 31.19 -0.91
N ILE A 104 18.58 30.63 -0.74
CA ILE A 104 19.29 30.51 0.53
C ILE A 104 20.54 31.37 0.41
N LEU A 105 20.67 32.38 1.27
CA LEU A 105 21.79 33.33 1.27
C LEU A 105 23.04 32.76 1.96
N LEU A 106 23.35 31.48 1.74
CA LEU A 106 24.49 30.75 2.29
C LEU A 106 25.16 29.91 1.18
N PRO A 107 26.48 29.67 1.26
CA PRO A 107 27.18 28.85 0.28
C PRO A 107 26.78 27.38 0.41
N LEU A 108 26.13 26.83 -0.63
CA LEU A 108 25.80 25.41 -0.76
C LEU A 108 25.68 25.04 -2.25
N GLU A 109 25.83 23.75 -2.59
CA GLU A 109 25.71 23.26 -3.97
C GLU A 109 24.25 23.14 -4.41
N ALA A 110 23.45 22.44 -3.60
CA ALA A 110 22.01 22.30 -3.78
C ALA A 110 21.36 21.86 -2.45
N VAL A 111 20.05 22.05 -2.35
CA VAL A 111 19.21 21.33 -1.39
C VAL A 111 18.44 20.24 -2.11
N SER A 112 18.23 19.09 -1.49
CA SER A 112 17.45 18.00 -2.08
C SER A 112 16.45 17.40 -1.12
N VAL A 113 15.35 16.87 -1.68
CA VAL A 113 14.42 15.98 -0.99
C VAL A 113 14.50 14.63 -1.65
N LYS A 114 14.70 13.60 -0.83
CA LYS A 114 14.80 12.21 -1.26
C LYS A 114 13.71 11.37 -0.59
N ILE A 115 12.96 10.61 -1.38
CA ILE A 115 11.91 9.71 -0.89
C ILE A 115 12.01 8.34 -1.55
N THR A 116 11.53 7.33 -0.85
CA THR A 116 11.37 5.97 -1.40
C THR A 116 9.93 5.53 -1.23
N ARG A 117 9.33 4.98 -2.28
CA ARG A 117 7.99 4.40 -2.27
C ARG A 117 8.05 3.03 -2.95
N LYS A 118 7.34 2.07 -2.39
CA LYS A 118 7.27 0.71 -2.92
C LYS A 118 5.86 0.17 -2.78
N TRP A 119 5.51 -0.79 -3.61
CA TRP A 119 4.36 -1.63 -3.38
C TRP A 119 4.64 -2.52 -2.18
N ASN A 120 3.69 -2.54 -1.25
CA ASN A 120 3.73 -3.34 -0.03
C ASN A 120 2.74 -4.48 -0.16
N ARG A 121 3.06 -5.59 0.50
CA ARG A 121 2.16 -6.73 0.62
C ARG A 121 1.46 -6.66 1.98
N ALA A 122 0.14 -6.66 1.98
CA ALA A 122 -0.65 -6.69 3.21
C ALA A 122 -1.61 -7.88 3.18
N TYR A 123 -1.93 -8.42 4.34
CA TYR A 123 -2.94 -9.45 4.49
C TYR A 123 -4.03 -8.93 5.40
N LEU A 124 -5.28 -8.99 4.92
CA LEU A 124 -6.45 -8.59 5.70
C LEU A 124 -7.28 -9.81 6.09
N SER A 125 -7.88 -9.75 7.27
CA SER A 125 -9.06 -10.56 7.61
C SER A 125 -10.29 -9.75 7.28
N ILE A 126 -11.33 -10.39 6.74
CA ILE A 126 -12.60 -9.77 6.41
C ILE A 126 -13.75 -10.59 6.98
N GLY A 127 -14.73 -9.93 7.62
CA GLY A 127 -15.85 -10.58 8.28
C GLY A 127 -17.17 -9.83 8.14
N SER A 128 -18.30 -10.54 8.09
CA SER A 128 -19.65 -9.94 8.11
C SER A 128 -20.66 -10.86 8.79
N ASN A 129 -21.53 -10.30 9.63
CA ASN A 129 -22.59 -11.06 10.32
C ASN A 129 -23.98 -10.40 10.30
N MET A 130 -24.19 -9.37 9.48
CA MET A 130 -25.50 -8.71 9.35
C MET A 130 -25.97 -8.64 7.90
N GLY A 131 -27.28 -8.80 7.69
CA GLY A 131 -27.90 -8.62 6.38
C GLY A 131 -27.37 -9.63 5.34
N ASP A 132 -27.18 -9.17 4.10
CA ASP A 132 -26.54 -10.00 3.08
C ASP A 132 -25.02 -10.05 3.29
N ARG A 133 -24.59 -10.91 4.21
CA ARG A 133 -23.18 -11.08 4.62
C ARG A 133 -22.25 -11.24 3.43
N ARG A 134 -22.63 -12.05 2.44
CA ARG A 134 -21.80 -12.33 1.27
C ARG A 134 -21.67 -11.10 0.38
N GLU A 135 -22.78 -10.42 0.10
CA GLU A 135 -22.74 -9.20 -0.71
C GLU A 135 -21.94 -8.09 -0.02
N ASN A 136 -22.02 -7.97 1.32
CA ASN A 136 -21.20 -7.02 2.07
C ASN A 136 -19.70 -7.28 1.89
N LEU A 137 -19.27 -8.54 2.02
CA LEU A 137 -17.87 -8.92 1.80
C LEU A 137 -17.43 -8.61 0.37
N LEU A 138 -18.23 -8.98 -0.63
CA LEU A 138 -17.93 -8.70 -2.04
C LEU A 138 -17.87 -7.20 -2.34
N HIS A 139 -18.74 -6.40 -1.72
CA HIS A 139 -18.73 -4.96 -1.89
C HIS A 139 -17.48 -4.33 -1.26
N ALA A 140 -17.06 -4.78 -0.08
CA ALA A 140 -15.81 -4.34 0.53
C ALA A 140 -14.59 -4.68 -0.32
N VAL A 141 -14.54 -5.88 -0.92
CA VAL A 141 -13.49 -6.27 -1.87
C VAL A 141 -13.48 -5.34 -3.08
N ARG A 142 -14.65 -5.01 -3.66
CA ARG A 142 -14.73 -4.06 -4.79
C ARG A 142 -14.24 -2.67 -4.40
N LEU A 143 -14.63 -2.15 -3.23
CA LEU A 143 -14.17 -0.83 -2.76
C LEU A 143 -12.66 -0.78 -2.50
N LEU A 144 -12.04 -1.90 -2.08
CA LEU A 144 -10.59 -2.01 -1.96
C LEU A 144 -9.89 -1.99 -3.32
N ASP A 145 -10.49 -2.57 -4.35
CA ASP A 145 -9.92 -2.65 -5.72
C ASP A 145 -10.21 -1.39 -6.55
N GLU A 146 -11.23 -0.60 -6.18
CA GLU A 146 -11.50 0.73 -6.73
C GLU A 146 -10.51 1.79 -6.25
N ASP A 147 -9.80 1.55 -5.13
CA ASP A 147 -8.75 2.44 -4.65
C ASP A 147 -7.52 2.37 -5.57
N GLU A 148 -7.13 3.49 -6.18
CA GLU A 148 -6.03 3.52 -7.15
C GLU A 148 -4.68 3.03 -6.58
N GLU A 149 -4.50 3.13 -5.26
CA GLU A 149 -3.27 2.76 -4.55
C GLU A 149 -3.30 1.33 -3.99
N THR A 150 -4.39 0.59 -4.15
CA THR A 150 -4.56 -0.75 -3.57
C THR A 150 -5.11 -1.72 -4.61
N ARG A 151 -4.67 -2.98 -4.53
CA ARG A 151 -5.13 -4.05 -5.43
C ARG A 151 -5.33 -5.31 -4.64
N VAL A 152 -6.46 -5.98 -4.86
CA VAL A 152 -6.70 -7.31 -4.28
C VAL A 152 -6.02 -8.35 -5.17
N VAL A 153 -4.96 -8.98 -4.65
CA VAL A 153 -4.16 -9.97 -5.39
C VAL A 153 -4.77 -11.36 -5.27
N ARG A 154 -5.23 -11.73 -4.07
CA ARG A 154 -5.90 -13.00 -3.79
C ARG A 154 -7.01 -12.80 -2.76
N GLN A 155 -7.99 -13.68 -2.83
CA GLN A 155 -9.11 -13.78 -1.90
C GLN A 155 -9.32 -15.27 -1.59
N SER A 156 -9.48 -15.61 -0.31
CA SER A 156 -9.82 -16.96 0.12
C SER A 156 -11.29 -17.28 -0.17
N ALA A 157 -11.67 -18.56 -0.08
CA ALA A 157 -13.06 -18.90 0.12
C ALA A 157 -13.61 -18.20 1.38
N PHE A 158 -14.91 -17.92 1.37
CA PHE A 158 -15.62 -17.43 2.55
C PHE A 158 -16.08 -18.61 3.40
N LEU A 159 -15.72 -18.59 4.67
CA LEU A 159 -16.04 -19.62 5.65
C LEU A 159 -17.12 -19.14 6.60
N GLU A 160 -18.16 -19.94 6.77
CA GLU A 160 -19.16 -19.69 7.81
C GLU A 160 -18.61 -20.21 9.14
N THR A 161 -18.60 -19.35 10.15
CA THR A 161 -18.01 -19.62 11.46
C THR A 161 -18.91 -19.10 12.55
N LYS A 162 -19.04 -19.84 13.64
CA LYS A 162 -19.76 -19.38 14.83
C LYS A 162 -19.10 -18.12 15.41
N PRO A 163 -19.87 -17.18 15.98
CA PRO A 163 -19.31 -15.99 16.61
C PRO A 163 -18.36 -16.36 17.77
N VAL A 164 -17.21 -15.69 17.84
CA VAL A 164 -16.26 -15.80 18.96
C VAL A 164 -16.50 -14.62 19.92
N GLY A 165 -16.78 -14.90 21.19
CA GLY A 165 -17.13 -13.87 22.18
C GLY A 165 -18.63 -13.82 22.48
N TYR A 166 -19.34 -12.76 22.07
CA TYR A 166 -20.78 -12.62 22.27
C TYR A 166 -21.54 -13.61 21.37
N THR A 167 -22.28 -14.57 21.95
CA THR A 167 -22.83 -15.72 21.21
C THR A 167 -24.28 -15.54 20.75
N GLU A 168 -24.99 -14.50 21.20
CA GLU A 168 -26.36 -14.19 20.74
C GLU A 168 -26.32 -13.33 19.47
N GLN A 169 -25.76 -13.87 18.39
CA GLN A 169 -25.74 -13.26 17.07
C GLN A 169 -25.66 -14.32 15.97
N ASP A 170 -26.03 -13.94 14.74
CA ASP A 170 -25.91 -14.81 13.57
C ASP A 170 -24.45 -15.23 13.32
N ASP A 171 -24.26 -16.37 12.66
CA ASP A 171 -22.94 -16.84 12.26
C ASP A 171 -22.21 -15.79 11.42
N PHE A 172 -20.88 -15.73 11.57
CA PHE A 172 -20.05 -14.86 10.74
C PHE A 172 -19.69 -15.54 9.44
N LEU A 173 -19.63 -14.77 8.36
CA LEU A 173 -18.94 -15.14 7.15
C LEU A 173 -17.57 -14.46 7.17
N ASN A 174 -16.49 -15.24 7.20
CA ASN A 174 -15.10 -14.77 7.31
C ASN A 174 -14.25 -15.17 6.09
N GLY A 175 -13.24 -14.36 5.78
CA GLY A 175 -12.26 -14.65 4.73
C GLY A 175 -10.96 -13.91 4.95
N ALA A 176 -10.02 -14.10 4.03
CA ALA A 176 -8.75 -13.40 4.01
C ALA A 176 -8.47 -12.82 2.61
N LEU A 177 -7.78 -11.68 2.59
CA LEU A 177 -7.36 -11.00 1.37
C LEU A 177 -5.84 -10.81 1.39
N GLU A 178 -5.20 -11.03 0.25
CA GLU A 178 -3.82 -10.59 -0.02
C GLU A 178 -3.90 -9.31 -0.87
N LEU A 179 -3.32 -8.23 -0.37
CA LEU A 179 -3.29 -6.94 -1.04
C LEU A 179 -1.88 -6.58 -1.51
N ARG A 180 -1.81 -5.87 -2.64
CA ARG A 180 -0.65 -5.08 -3.04
C ARG A 180 -1.05 -3.60 -2.92
N THR A 181 -0.37 -2.82 -2.08
CA THR A 181 -0.75 -1.42 -1.80
C THR A 181 0.43 -0.46 -1.73
N LEU A 182 0.27 0.77 -2.21
CA LEU A 182 1.22 1.88 -2.05
C LEU A 182 1.02 2.64 -0.72
N ARG A 183 -0.09 2.39 -0.03
CA ARG A 183 -0.45 3.05 1.22
C ARG A 183 0.45 2.58 2.35
N SER A 184 0.80 3.48 3.27
CA SER A 184 1.42 3.07 4.54
C SER A 184 0.45 2.23 5.38
N PRO A 185 0.92 1.52 6.41
CA PRO A 185 0.03 0.77 7.31
C PRO A 185 -1.13 1.60 7.87
N GLU A 186 -0.86 2.83 8.31
CA GLU A 186 -1.88 3.76 8.80
C GLU A 186 -2.78 4.26 7.66
N GLY A 187 -2.23 4.53 6.48
CA GLY A 187 -3.02 4.94 5.32
C GLY A 187 -3.94 3.83 4.80
N LEU A 188 -3.57 2.56 5.00
CA LEU A 188 -4.42 1.40 4.73
C LEU A 188 -5.51 1.27 5.82
N LEU A 189 -5.16 1.49 7.09
CA LEU A 189 -6.14 1.54 8.19
C LEU A 189 -7.19 2.63 7.96
N ASP A 190 -6.78 3.81 7.49
CA ASP A 190 -7.69 4.91 7.15
C ASP A 190 -8.65 4.50 6.02
N LEU A 191 -8.14 3.89 4.93
CA LEU A 191 -8.95 3.36 3.82
C LEU A 191 -9.98 2.33 4.33
N ILE A 192 -9.53 1.39 5.16
CA ILE A 192 -10.41 0.39 5.78
C ILE A 192 -11.52 1.09 6.56
N GLY A 193 -11.18 2.07 7.40
CA GLY A 193 -12.15 2.83 8.18
C GLY A 193 -13.18 3.58 7.31
N GLU A 194 -12.77 4.09 6.15
CA GLU A 194 -13.68 4.70 5.17
C GLU A 194 -14.63 3.67 4.54
N ILE A 195 -14.11 2.50 4.15
CA ILE A 195 -14.90 1.41 3.57
C ILE A 195 -15.94 0.91 4.58
N GLU A 196 -15.52 0.69 5.82
CA GLU A 196 -16.45 0.30 6.88
C GLU A 196 -17.54 1.34 7.10
N GLN A 197 -17.20 2.63 7.10
CA GLN A 197 -18.19 3.70 7.25
C GLN A 197 -19.18 3.74 6.10
N LYS A 198 -18.73 3.52 4.86
CA LYS A 198 -19.61 3.45 3.68
C LYS A 198 -20.57 2.27 3.73
N LEU A 199 -20.14 1.15 4.31
CA LEU A 199 -20.92 -0.09 4.36
C LEU A 199 -21.77 -0.25 5.63
N LYS A 200 -21.52 0.55 6.69
CA LYS A 200 -22.31 0.50 7.94
C LYS A 200 -23.70 1.13 7.75
N ARG A 201 -24.77 0.34 7.95
CA ARG A 201 -26.10 0.86 8.34
C ARG A 201 -26.13 0.95 9.88
N GLU A 202 -26.14 2.17 10.42
CA GLU A 202 -26.34 2.56 11.84
C GLU A 202 -25.60 1.75 12.93
N ARG A 203 -24.59 2.36 13.58
CA ARG A 203 -23.93 1.80 14.77
C ARG A 203 -24.86 1.90 15.99
N VAL A 204 -25.29 0.76 16.56
CA VAL A 204 -26.12 0.77 17.78
C VAL A 204 -25.36 0.31 19.04
N VAL A 205 -24.33 -0.57 18.96
CA VAL A 205 -23.59 -1.07 20.16
C VAL A 205 -22.11 -1.39 19.85
N HIS A 206 -21.20 -1.08 20.78
CA HIS A 206 -19.78 -1.49 20.74
C HIS A 206 -19.69 -3.02 20.96
N TRP A 207 -19.10 -3.78 20.02
CA TRP A 207 -19.15 -5.26 19.90
C TRP A 207 -20.49 -5.85 19.42
N GLY A 208 -21.43 -5.00 18.99
CA GLY A 208 -22.64 -5.45 18.32
C GLY A 208 -22.38 -5.98 16.90
N PRO A 209 -23.42 -6.53 16.25
CA PRO A 209 -23.36 -7.02 14.88
C PRO A 209 -22.77 -5.96 13.92
N ARG A 210 -21.87 -6.37 13.02
CA ARG A 210 -21.20 -5.50 12.04
C ARG A 210 -21.60 -5.89 10.63
N THR A 211 -21.95 -4.90 9.82
CA THR A 211 -22.16 -5.11 8.38
C THR A 211 -20.88 -5.55 7.69
N ILE A 212 -19.73 -5.04 8.11
CA ILE A 212 -18.40 -5.45 7.66
C ILE A 212 -17.36 -5.18 8.74
N ASP A 213 -16.35 -6.04 8.81
CA ASP A 213 -15.17 -5.93 9.66
C ASP A 213 -13.92 -6.22 8.83
N LEU A 214 -12.91 -5.36 8.91
CA LEU A 214 -11.67 -5.47 8.14
C LEU A 214 -10.48 -5.21 9.06
N ASP A 215 -9.62 -6.21 9.23
CA ASP A 215 -8.45 -6.12 10.10
C ASP A 215 -7.15 -6.35 9.33
N ILE A 216 -6.13 -5.51 9.56
CA ILE A 216 -4.78 -5.73 9.05
C ILE A 216 -4.09 -6.81 9.87
N ILE A 217 -3.85 -7.98 9.27
CA ILE A 217 -3.27 -9.15 9.94
C ILE A 217 -1.75 -9.14 9.86
N LEU A 218 -1.21 -8.90 8.67
CA LEU A 218 0.23 -8.82 8.39
C LEU A 218 0.48 -7.70 7.38
N TYR A 219 1.62 -7.04 7.50
CA TYR A 219 2.06 -6.01 6.57
C TYR A 219 3.56 -6.17 6.33
N ASN A 220 3.93 -6.55 5.11
CA ASN A 220 5.28 -7.00 4.76
C ASN A 220 5.80 -8.03 5.79
N ASP A 221 6.99 -7.79 6.32
CA ASP A 221 7.66 -8.44 7.45
C ASP A 221 7.78 -7.50 8.66
N GLU A 222 6.93 -6.46 8.71
CA GLU A 222 7.04 -5.38 9.69
C GLU A 222 6.37 -5.72 11.02
N VAL A 223 6.95 -5.19 12.10
CA VAL A 223 6.36 -5.15 13.44
C VAL A 223 6.04 -3.70 13.75
N ILE A 224 4.75 -3.40 13.85
CA ILE A 224 4.20 -2.05 14.02
C ILE A 224 3.46 -2.02 15.34
N GLN A 225 3.78 -1.02 16.17
CA GLN A 225 3.07 -0.75 17.41
C GLN A 225 2.92 0.76 17.56
N THR A 226 1.74 1.26 17.24
CA THR A 226 1.33 2.66 17.44
C THR A 226 0.09 2.72 18.32
N GLU A 227 -0.34 3.93 18.71
CA GLU A 227 -1.60 4.11 19.44
C GLU A 227 -2.83 3.63 18.64
N ARG A 228 -2.74 3.60 17.31
CA ARG A 228 -3.86 3.29 16.41
C ARG A 228 -3.80 1.89 15.80
N LEU A 229 -2.61 1.31 15.66
CA LEU A 229 -2.38 0.10 14.86
C LEU A 229 -1.33 -0.80 15.49
N THR A 230 -1.65 -2.11 15.57
CA THR A 230 -0.68 -3.15 15.91
C THR A 230 -0.65 -4.21 14.81
N VAL A 231 0.54 -4.45 14.24
CA VAL A 231 0.79 -5.48 13.22
C VAL A 231 2.06 -6.25 13.60
N PRO A 232 2.10 -7.59 13.54
CA PRO A 232 0.99 -8.49 13.24
C PRO A 232 -0.19 -8.34 14.19
N HIS A 233 -1.40 -8.64 13.73
CA HIS A 233 -2.59 -8.54 14.59
C HIS A 233 -2.43 -9.46 15.81
N VAL A 234 -2.56 -8.89 17.01
CA VAL A 234 -2.21 -9.56 18.29
C VAL A 234 -2.90 -10.90 18.51
N GLU A 235 -4.14 -11.04 18.06
CA GLU A 235 -4.92 -12.28 18.23
C GLU A 235 -4.88 -13.22 17.01
N MET A 236 -4.11 -12.90 15.95
CA MET A 236 -4.17 -13.69 14.71
C MET A 236 -3.85 -15.18 14.93
N ALA A 237 -2.87 -15.48 15.78
CA ALA A 237 -2.42 -16.85 16.05
C ALA A 237 -3.45 -17.68 16.86
N GLY A 238 -4.39 -17.02 17.54
CA GLY A 238 -5.40 -17.67 18.37
C GLY A 238 -6.76 -17.84 17.68
N ARG A 239 -6.91 -17.43 16.41
CA ARG A 239 -8.21 -17.34 15.73
C ARG A 239 -8.24 -18.22 14.49
N MET A 240 -8.93 -19.36 14.57
CA MET A 240 -9.07 -20.29 13.44
C MET A 240 -9.77 -19.65 12.25
N PHE A 241 -10.76 -18.78 12.49
CA PHE A 241 -11.46 -18.05 11.43
C PHE A 241 -10.57 -17.02 10.70
N VAL A 242 -9.39 -16.69 11.25
CA VAL A 242 -8.35 -15.88 10.57
C VAL A 242 -7.34 -16.81 9.90
N LEU A 243 -6.81 -17.80 10.63
CA LEU A 243 -5.75 -18.68 10.12
C LEU A 243 -6.20 -19.63 9.01
N ALA A 244 -7.41 -20.17 9.07
CA ALA A 244 -7.92 -21.07 8.04
C ALA A 244 -8.02 -20.40 6.66
N PRO A 245 -8.68 -19.24 6.49
CA PRO A 245 -8.73 -18.57 5.19
C PRO A 245 -7.37 -17.99 4.79
N LEU A 246 -6.58 -17.48 5.73
CA LEU A 246 -5.23 -16.97 5.42
C LEU A 246 -4.30 -18.09 4.92
N CYS A 247 -4.42 -19.30 5.48
CA CYS A 247 -3.64 -20.47 5.05
C CYS A 247 -3.98 -20.92 3.63
N GLU A 248 -5.19 -20.62 3.13
CA GLU A 248 -5.59 -20.93 1.74
C GLU A 248 -4.79 -20.09 0.74
N ILE A 249 -4.61 -18.81 1.03
CA ILE A 249 -3.98 -17.86 0.10
C ILE A 249 -2.48 -17.63 0.37
N ALA A 250 -2.03 -17.84 1.61
CA ALA A 250 -0.69 -17.51 2.07
C ALA A 250 -0.16 -18.47 3.15
N PRO A 251 -0.12 -19.80 2.88
CA PRO A 251 0.28 -20.80 3.88
C PRO A 251 1.70 -20.58 4.43
N TYR A 252 2.59 -20.01 3.60
CA TYR A 252 4.00 -19.78 3.92
C TYR A 252 4.31 -18.34 4.37
N ALA A 253 3.29 -17.48 4.52
CA ALA A 253 3.52 -16.18 5.14
C ALA A 253 4.03 -16.39 6.57
N VAL A 254 5.09 -15.68 6.94
CA VAL A 254 5.76 -15.82 8.24
C VAL A 254 5.29 -14.71 9.16
N HIS A 255 4.94 -15.08 10.39
CA HIS A 255 4.66 -14.14 11.44
C HIS A 255 5.99 -13.57 11.99
N PRO A 256 6.28 -12.27 11.84
CA PRO A 256 7.61 -11.70 12.10
C PRO A 256 8.07 -11.82 13.56
N LEU A 257 7.15 -11.87 14.54
CA LEU A 257 7.53 -12.01 15.96
C LEU A 257 7.87 -13.43 16.41
N ASN A 258 7.18 -14.47 15.91
CA ASN A 258 7.35 -15.84 16.40
C ASN A 258 8.06 -16.75 15.38
N GLY A 259 8.29 -16.27 14.15
CA GLY A 259 9.00 -16.99 13.09
C GLY A 259 8.20 -18.13 12.45
N LYS A 260 6.95 -18.35 12.84
CA LYS A 260 6.11 -19.44 12.35
C LYS A 260 5.38 -19.02 11.08
N THR A 261 5.22 -19.98 10.18
CA THR A 261 4.34 -19.84 9.02
C THR A 261 2.88 -19.92 9.41
N VAL A 262 1.98 -19.36 8.58
CA VAL A 262 0.53 -19.47 8.79
C VAL A 262 0.08 -20.93 8.90
N ILE A 263 0.64 -21.84 8.09
CA ILE A 263 0.30 -23.27 8.15
C ILE A 263 0.75 -23.92 9.47
N GLU A 264 1.89 -23.51 10.03
CA GLU A 264 2.34 -24.00 11.35
C GLU A 264 1.43 -23.47 12.46
N MET A 265 1.13 -22.17 12.47
CA MET A 265 0.22 -21.58 13.46
C MET A 265 -1.17 -22.23 13.41
N LYS A 266 -1.69 -22.50 12.21
CA LYS A 266 -2.98 -23.20 12.04
C LYS A 266 -2.96 -24.59 12.66
N LYS A 267 -1.93 -25.39 12.36
CA LYS A 267 -1.77 -26.75 12.89
C LYS A 267 -1.66 -26.76 14.42
N GLU A 268 -0.91 -25.82 14.99
CA GLU A 268 -0.77 -25.72 16.44
C GLU A 268 -2.11 -25.41 17.12
N LEU A 269 -2.91 -24.53 16.53
CA LEU A 269 -4.25 -24.23 17.04
C LEU A 269 -5.21 -25.42 16.88
N GLU A 270 -5.09 -26.21 15.80
CA GLU A 270 -5.87 -27.45 15.62
C GLU A 270 -5.52 -28.53 16.66
N MET A 271 -4.24 -28.64 17.04
CA MET A 271 -3.77 -29.63 18.03
C MET A 271 -4.01 -29.23 19.49
N GLY A 272 -4.28 -27.94 19.75
CA GLY A 272 -4.55 -27.40 21.08
C GLY A 272 -6.02 -27.47 21.52
N HIS A 273 -6.91 -27.99 20.68
CA HIS A 273 -8.33 -28.23 20.95
C HIS A 273 -8.62 -29.72 21.17
#